data_AF-A0A820H882-F1
#
_entry.id   AF-A0A820H882-F1
#
_cell.length_a   1.000
_cell.length_b   1.000
_cell.length_c   1.000
_cell.angle_alpha   90.00
_cell.angle_beta   90.00
_cell.angle_gamma   90.00
#
_symmetry.space_group_name_H-M   'P 1'
#
loop_
_entity.id
_entity.type
_entity.pdbx_description
1 polymer ?
#
loop_
_entity_poly.entity_id
_entity_poly.type
_entity_poly.pdbx_seq_one_letter_code
_entity_poly.pdbx_strand_id
1 'polypeptide(L)'
;NRCPRVLQHLSNITGDVELIPTTLQSNYSHTNIGYANMTTVDHFHRDSVPYVLILLASDMTNTIGGELQLIERQHEEAFRLIEQYEGKVPKEFVRSTDYLGSNSCVFMQGCRIVHGVTGIESCTEPRITVVNSYMSSNPFVVDHTRYDTFRKEKTGALEFAMHKMWRSYSQIHDLGSGKYPWPTVEQVVERLNKSIEELEQSRDLLLEKQSDRILFYDTNKKQMGFFDASPVPLNKK
;
A
#
# COMPACT_ATOMS: atom_id res chain seq x y z
N ASN A 1 -11.23 -1.13 10.73
CA ASN A 1 -11.23 -0.55 9.36
C ASN A 1 -12.59 -0.17 8.79
N ARG A 2 -13.74 -0.66 9.29
CA ARG A 2 -15.07 -0.27 8.76
C ARG A 2 -15.82 0.81 9.53
N CYS A 3 -15.18 1.48 10.49
CA CYS A 3 -15.87 2.50 11.27
C CYS A 3 -16.28 3.67 10.34
N PRO A 4 -17.58 3.99 10.20
CA PRO A 4 -18.02 5.04 9.28
C PRO A 4 -17.37 6.39 9.56
N ARG A 5 -17.17 6.72 10.85
CA ARG A 5 -16.50 7.96 11.27
C ARG A 5 -15.05 8.04 10.81
N VAL A 6 -14.32 6.91 10.84
CA VAL A 6 -12.93 6.85 10.36
C VAL A 6 -12.91 6.97 8.84
N LEU A 7 -13.74 6.20 8.14
CA LEU A 7 -13.81 6.25 6.67
C LEU A 7 -14.15 7.65 6.15
N GLN A 8 -15.15 8.31 6.77
CA GLN A 8 -15.49 9.68 6.42
C GLN A 8 -14.33 10.65 6.68
N HIS A 9 -13.64 10.51 7.81
CA HIS A 9 -12.50 11.37 8.15
C HIS A 9 -11.36 11.21 7.13
N LEU A 10 -10.97 9.98 6.81
CA LEU A 10 -9.92 9.71 5.82
C LEU A 10 -10.32 10.17 4.42
N SER A 11 -11.58 9.98 4.03
CA SER A 11 -12.12 10.47 2.74
C SER A 11 -12.11 11.99 2.65
N ASN A 12 -12.31 12.69 3.77
CA ASN A 12 -12.21 14.15 3.80
C ASN A 12 -10.75 14.62 3.64
N ILE A 13 -9.77 13.85 4.13
CA ILE A 13 -8.34 14.17 3.96
C ILE A 13 -7.92 14.01 2.50
N THR A 14 -8.45 13.01 1.80
CA THR A 14 -8.19 12.81 0.36
C THR A 14 -8.89 13.84 -0.53
N GLY A 15 -9.89 14.56 -0.02
CA GLY A 15 -10.61 15.62 -0.72
C GLY A 15 -11.79 15.08 -1.54
N ASP A 16 -11.51 14.41 -2.65
CA ASP A 16 -12.52 13.96 -3.64
C ASP A 16 -12.65 12.43 -3.73
N VAL A 17 -11.88 11.69 -2.95
CA VAL A 17 -11.90 10.22 -2.97
C VAL A 17 -12.63 9.69 -1.75
N GLU A 18 -13.82 9.13 -1.96
CA GLU A 18 -14.48 8.30 -0.96
C GLU A 18 -13.69 6.99 -0.79
N LEU A 19 -13.29 6.69 0.44
CA LEU A 19 -12.48 5.53 0.78
C LEU A 19 -13.34 4.40 1.35
N ILE A 20 -13.03 3.20 0.91
CA ILE A 20 -13.48 1.94 1.50
C ILE A 20 -12.27 1.11 1.94
N PRO A 21 -12.43 0.16 2.88
CA PRO A 21 -11.37 -0.80 3.16
C PRO A 21 -10.95 -1.55 1.90
N THR A 22 -9.70 -1.98 1.84
CA THR A 22 -9.26 -2.88 0.76
C THR A 22 -10.13 -4.14 0.71
N THR A 23 -10.34 -4.68 -0.49
CA THR A 23 -11.04 -5.96 -0.66
C THR A 23 -10.10 -7.16 -0.46
N LEU A 24 -8.77 -6.95 -0.45
CA LEU A 24 -7.79 -7.97 -0.10
C LEU A 24 -7.82 -8.23 1.41
N GLN A 25 -8.33 -9.38 1.83
CA GLN A 25 -8.49 -9.74 3.23
C GLN A 25 -7.15 -9.95 3.93
N SER A 26 -6.17 -10.55 3.26
CA SER A 26 -4.84 -10.79 3.81
C SER A 26 -4.11 -9.49 4.13
N ASN A 27 -4.34 -8.44 3.34
CA ASN A 27 -3.77 -7.11 3.55
C ASN A 27 -4.77 -6.10 4.16
N TYR A 28 -5.85 -6.60 4.75
CA TYR A 28 -6.91 -5.76 5.30
C TYR A 28 -6.42 -4.92 6.48
N SER A 29 -5.69 -5.57 7.39
CA SER A 29 -5.04 -4.99 8.55
C SER A 29 -3.92 -5.92 9.00
N HIS A 30 -2.79 -5.37 9.42
CA HIS A 30 -1.72 -6.16 10.03
C HIS A 30 -1.01 -5.37 11.13
N THR A 31 -0.33 -6.10 12.01
CA THR A 31 0.47 -5.51 13.09
C THR A 31 1.93 -5.82 12.87
N ASN A 32 2.77 -4.79 12.87
CA ASN A 32 4.22 -4.93 12.87
C ASN A 32 4.74 -4.74 14.29
N ILE A 33 5.71 -5.57 14.68
CA ILE A 33 6.37 -5.52 15.98
C ILE A 33 7.89 -5.41 15.75
N GLY A 34 8.44 -4.24 16.06
CA GLY A 34 9.87 -3.97 15.98
C GLY A 34 10.54 -4.03 17.36
N TYR A 35 11.76 -4.56 17.39
CA TYR A 35 12.59 -4.65 18.60
C TYR A 35 13.90 -3.91 18.39
N ALA A 36 14.52 -3.42 19.46
CA ALA A 36 15.86 -2.83 19.43
C ALA A 36 16.91 -3.86 19.01
N ASN A 37 17.33 -3.81 17.76
CA ASN A 37 18.32 -4.72 17.18
C ASN A 37 19.18 -4.08 16.09
N MET A 38 19.06 -2.76 15.88
CA MET A 38 19.73 -1.97 14.83
C MET A 38 19.44 -2.39 13.38
N THR A 39 18.65 -3.43 13.16
CA THR A 39 18.27 -3.83 11.80
C THR A 39 17.21 -2.88 11.28
N THR A 40 17.34 -2.47 10.01
CA THR A 40 16.31 -1.70 9.31
C THR A 40 14.96 -2.40 9.46
N VAL A 41 13.99 -1.70 10.04
CA VAL A 41 12.66 -2.26 10.26
C VAL A 41 11.93 -2.43 8.93
N ASP A 42 12.09 -1.46 8.03
CA ASP A 42 11.51 -1.51 6.70
C ASP A 42 12.37 -0.74 5.69
N HIS A 43 12.65 -1.34 4.54
CA HIS A 43 13.47 -0.70 3.52
C HIS A 43 12.62 0.25 2.68
N PHE A 44 13.27 1.16 1.93
CA PHE A 44 12.55 2.07 1.05
C PHE A 44 11.77 1.31 -0.03
N HIS A 45 10.45 1.49 -0.04
CA HIS A 45 9.53 0.84 -0.94
C HIS A 45 8.28 1.71 -1.18
N ARG A 46 7.35 1.18 -1.97
CA ARG A 46 5.97 1.67 -2.06
C ARG A 46 5.03 0.53 -1.78
N ASP A 47 3.86 0.85 -1.25
CA ASP A 47 2.86 -0.17 -0.95
C ASP A 47 2.24 -0.75 -2.22
N SER A 48 1.79 -1.99 -2.09
CA SER A 48 0.96 -2.71 -3.05
C SER A 48 -0.51 -2.36 -2.98
N VAL A 49 -0.89 -1.38 -2.15
CA VAL A 49 -2.25 -0.90 -1.96
C VAL A 49 -2.31 0.63 -2.04
N PRO A 50 -3.45 1.23 -2.44
CA PRO A 50 -3.50 2.66 -2.72
C PRO A 50 -3.28 3.58 -1.51
N TYR A 51 -3.92 3.27 -0.38
CA TYR A 51 -3.90 4.09 0.83
C TYR A 51 -3.64 3.24 2.06
N VAL A 52 -2.86 3.77 3.00
CA VAL A 52 -2.58 3.12 4.29
C VAL A 52 -2.75 4.11 5.43
N LEU A 53 -3.35 3.64 6.52
CA LEU A 53 -3.33 4.29 7.83
C LEU A 53 -2.45 3.47 8.75
N ILE A 54 -1.34 4.06 9.18
CA ILE A 54 -0.41 3.47 10.14
C ILE A 54 -0.70 4.10 11.50
N LEU A 55 -1.24 3.31 12.43
CA LEU A 55 -1.42 3.71 13.82
C LEU A 55 -0.23 3.24 14.65
N LEU A 56 0.41 4.15 15.36
CA LEU A 56 1.44 3.82 16.33
C LEU A 56 0.78 3.44 17.66
N ALA A 57 0.89 2.15 18.03
CA ALA A 57 0.25 1.55 19.19
C ALA A 57 1.19 1.41 20.41
N SER A 58 2.45 1.83 20.27
CA SER A 58 3.43 1.93 21.35
C SER A 58 3.82 3.38 21.62
N ASP A 59 4.33 3.66 22.81
CA ASP A 59 4.96 4.94 23.13
C ASP A 59 6.39 4.97 22.58
N MET A 60 6.70 6.02 21.83
CA MET A 60 8.00 6.23 21.19
C MET A 60 8.81 7.35 21.86
N THR A 61 8.33 7.94 22.97
CA THR A 61 8.95 9.10 23.62
C THR A 61 10.41 8.87 24.01
N ASN A 62 10.77 7.64 24.40
CA ASN A 62 12.14 7.26 24.79
C ASN A 62 12.76 6.24 23.83
N THR A 63 12.28 6.19 22.59
CA THR A 63 12.81 5.29 21.55
C THR A 63 13.77 6.06 20.65
N ILE A 64 14.93 5.48 20.37
CA ILE A 64 15.92 5.98 19.40
C ILE A 64 15.85 5.10 18.16
N GLY A 65 15.58 5.70 17.00
CA GLY A 65 15.33 4.96 15.77
C GLY A 65 13.85 4.56 15.59
N GLY A 66 13.58 3.73 14.59
CA GLY A 66 12.21 3.32 14.24
C GLY A 66 11.33 4.42 13.64
N GLU A 67 11.92 5.51 13.16
CA GLU A 67 11.20 6.61 12.50
C GLU A 67 10.78 6.19 11.09
N LEU A 68 9.51 6.47 10.74
CA LEU A 68 9.07 6.38 9.35
C LEU A 68 9.67 7.54 8.56
N GLN A 69 10.39 7.20 7.51
CA GLN A 69 11.08 8.09 6.59
C GLN A 69 10.38 8.11 5.24
N LEU A 70 10.20 9.30 4.69
CA LEU A 70 9.53 9.56 3.42
C LEU A 70 10.52 10.27 2.49
N ILE A 71 10.54 9.91 1.22
CA ILE A 71 11.26 10.69 0.19
C ILE A 71 10.24 11.58 -0.51
N GLU A 72 10.33 12.90 -0.30
CA GLU A 72 9.39 13.89 -0.85
C GLU A 72 9.68 14.19 -2.34
N ARG A 73 9.65 13.14 -3.17
CA ARG A 73 9.81 13.18 -4.62
C ARG A 73 8.83 12.24 -5.30
N GLN A 74 8.66 12.42 -6.61
CA GLN A 74 7.99 11.39 -7.41
C GLN A 74 8.78 10.08 -7.33
N HIS A 75 8.07 8.96 -7.32
CA HIS A 75 8.67 7.68 -6.99
C HIS A 75 9.83 7.27 -7.92
N GLU A 76 9.77 7.64 -9.20
CA GLU A 76 10.86 7.39 -10.16
C GLU A 76 12.13 8.14 -9.78
N GLU A 77 12.01 9.38 -9.31
CA GLU A 77 13.15 10.16 -8.82
C GLU A 77 13.63 9.65 -7.46
N ALA A 78 12.72 9.30 -6.56
CA ALA A 78 13.05 8.71 -5.27
C ALA A 78 13.87 7.42 -5.43
N PHE A 79 13.48 6.51 -6.31
CA PHE A 79 14.25 5.29 -6.58
C PHE A 79 15.61 5.57 -7.23
N ARG A 80 15.71 6.59 -8.11
CA ARG A 80 17.02 7.03 -8.62
C ARG A 80 17.94 7.54 -7.52
N LEU A 81 17.41 8.35 -6.58
CA LEU A 81 18.18 8.82 -5.42
C LEU A 81 18.61 7.64 -4.54
N ILE A 82 17.71 6.71 -4.26
CA ILE A 82 18.01 5.51 -3.48
C ILE A 82 19.15 4.71 -4.14
N GLU A 83 19.08 4.47 -5.45
CA GLU A 83 20.13 3.76 -6.18
C GLU A 83 21.46 4.54 -6.16
N GLN A 84 21.42 5.83 -6.48
CA GLN A 84 22.60 6.72 -6.51
C GLN A 84 23.35 6.74 -5.17
N TYR A 85 22.61 6.71 -4.05
CA TYR A 85 23.17 6.79 -2.71
C TYR A 85 23.26 5.43 -2.00
N GLU A 86 23.12 4.34 -2.73
CA GLU A 86 23.16 2.98 -2.21
C GLU A 86 22.25 2.76 -0.97
N GLY A 87 21.03 3.29 -1.02
CA GLY A 87 20.05 3.24 0.08
C GLY A 87 20.29 4.24 1.21
N LYS A 88 21.42 4.96 1.21
CA LYS A 88 21.77 5.98 2.21
C LYS A 88 21.40 7.37 1.72
N VAL A 89 20.11 7.56 1.43
CA VAL A 89 19.59 8.82 0.89
C VAL A 89 19.92 9.99 1.83
N PRO A 90 20.52 11.09 1.34
CA PRO A 90 20.84 12.25 2.15
C PRO A 90 19.63 12.85 2.86
N LYS A 91 19.84 13.38 4.08
CA LYS A 91 18.77 13.85 4.96
C LYS A 91 17.95 14.98 4.34
N GLU A 92 18.53 15.80 3.47
CA GLU A 92 17.83 16.87 2.75
C GLU A 92 16.76 16.37 1.78
N PHE A 93 16.78 15.09 1.40
CA PHE A 93 15.76 14.45 0.57
C PHE A 93 14.78 13.57 1.38
N VAL A 94 15.06 13.37 2.67
CA VAL A 94 14.30 12.48 3.55
C VAL A 94 13.60 13.27 4.62
N ARG A 95 12.27 13.13 4.68
CA ARG A 95 11.46 13.65 5.77
C ARG A 95 11.13 12.52 6.73
N SER A 96 11.58 12.66 7.98
CA SER A 96 11.09 11.81 9.06
C SER A 96 9.72 12.31 9.53
N THR A 97 8.86 11.37 9.90
CA THR A 97 7.60 11.71 10.57
C THR A 97 7.84 11.96 12.05
N ASP A 98 7.34 13.10 12.52
CA ASP A 98 7.29 13.40 13.96
C ASP A 98 6.07 12.71 14.55
N TYR A 99 6.26 11.51 15.12
CA TYR A 99 5.20 10.88 15.90
C TYR A 99 4.95 11.75 17.14
N LEU A 100 3.73 12.30 17.27
CA LEU A 100 3.32 13.14 18.40
C LEU A 100 3.06 12.32 19.69
N GLY A 101 3.75 11.18 19.86
CA GLY A 101 3.56 10.22 20.94
C GLY A 101 2.69 9.02 20.56
N SER A 102 2.38 8.17 21.55
CA SER A 102 1.50 7.00 21.38
C SER A 102 0.11 7.42 20.87
N ASN A 103 -0.50 6.56 20.05
CA ASN A 103 -1.78 6.81 19.35
C ASN A 103 -1.73 7.85 18.24
N SER A 104 -0.54 8.32 17.84
CA SER A 104 -0.37 9.07 16.60
C SER A 104 -0.64 8.16 15.40
N CYS A 105 -1.15 8.74 14.31
CA CYS A 105 -1.35 8.01 13.07
C CYS A 105 -0.79 8.78 11.88
N VAL A 106 -0.30 8.03 10.89
CA VAL A 106 0.10 8.54 9.58
C VAL A 106 -0.86 7.96 8.56
N PHE A 107 -1.49 8.84 7.79
CA PHE A 107 -2.33 8.46 6.66
C PHE A 107 -1.65 8.92 5.37
N MET A 108 -1.48 8.01 4.41
CA MET A 108 -0.73 8.30 3.19
C MET A 108 -1.19 7.51 1.97
N GLN A 109 -0.83 8.02 0.79
CA GLN A 109 -0.93 7.32 -0.49
C GLN A 109 0.23 6.32 -0.63
N GLY A 110 0.09 5.15 0.00
CA GLY A 110 1.14 4.13 0.11
C GLY A 110 1.77 3.73 -1.23
N CYS A 111 0.97 3.61 -2.29
CA CYS A 111 1.46 3.25 -3.62
C CYS A 111 2.19 4.38 -4.37
N ARG A 112 2.17 5.61 -3.84
CA ARG A 112 2.77 6.80 -4.45
C ARG A 112 3.99 7.31 -3.69
N ILE A 113 3.96 7.25 -2.37
CA ILE A 113 5.00 7.81 -1.51
C ILE A 113 6.03 6.73 -1.21
N VAL A 114 7.29 6.97 -1.61
CA VAL A 114 8.39 6.07 -1.26
C VAL A 114 8.77 6.29 0.20
N HIS A 115 8.76 5.20 0.96
CA HIS A 115 8.92 5.26 2.41
C HIS A 115 9.63 4.03 2.97
N GLY A 116 10.20 4.17 4.16
CA GLY A 116 10.88 3.10 4.90
C GLY A 116 10.95 3.43 6.39
N VAL A 117 11.45 2.50 7.21
CA VAL A 117 11.54 2.67 8.67
C VAL A 117 12.97 2.36 9.12
N THR A 118 13.58 3.32 9.82
CA THR A 118 14.95 3.16 10.36
C THR A 118 15.02 1.99 11.34
N GLY A 119 16.23 1.47 11.55
CA GLY A 119 16.44 0.48 12.61
C GLY A 119 16.23 1.08 14.00
N ILE A 120 15.79 0.25 14.94
CA ILE A 120 15.60 0.65 16.35
C ILE A 120 16.90 0.41 17.10
N GLU A 121 17.46 1.46 17.67
CA GLU A 121 18.69 1.42 18.48
C GLU A 121 18.38 1.07 19.93
N SER A 122 17.39 1.73 20.51
CA SER A 122 16.92 1.46 21.86
C SER A 122 15.44 1.80 21.98
N CYS A 123 14.71 1.01 22.76
CA CYS A 123 13.28 1.22 23.02
C CYS A 123 12.92 0.69 24.41
N THR A 124 12.03 1.38 25.13
CA THR A 124 11.52 0.93 26.44
C THR A 124 10.51 -0.21 26.30
N GLU A 125 9.84 -0.28 25.16
CA GLU A 125 8.92 -1.35 24.77
C GLU A 125 9.02 -1.59 23.26
N PRO A 126 8.55 -2.74 22.73
CA PRO A 126 8.55 -2.98 21.30
C PRO A 126 7.79 -1.89 20.53
N ARG A 127 8.31 -1.50 19.36
CA ARG A 127 7.60 -0.60 18.44
C ARG A 127 6.44 -1.37 17.81
N ILE A 128 5.21 -1.03 18.17
CA ILE A 128 4.01 -1.69 17.65
C ILE A 128 3.28 -0.72 16.72
N THR A 129 3.04 -1.14 15.48
CA THR A 129 2.18 -0.39 14.55
C THR A 129 1.06 -1.26 14.02
N VAL A 130 -0.15 -0.71 13.96
CA VAL A 130 -1.30 -1.32 13.29
C VAL A 130 -1.52 -0.62 11.97
N VAL A 131 -1.31 -1.33 10.87
CA VAL A 131 -1.45 -0.82 9.50
C VAL A 131 -2.80 -1.26 8.94
N ASN A 132 -3.52 -0.31 8.36
CA ASN A 132 -4.84 -0.53 7.78
C ASN A 132 -4.89 -0.04 6.35
N SER A 133 -5.34 -0.89 5.44
CA SER A 133 -5.30 -0.62 4.00
C SER A 133 -6.67 -0.19 3.47
N TYR A 134 -6.67 0.83 2.60
CA TYR A 134 -7.86 1.42 2.01
C TYR A 134 -7.70 1.60 0.50
N MET A 135 -8.83 1.75 -0.19
CA MET A 135 -8.93 1.98 -1.62
C MET A 135 -10.10 2.92 -1.93
N SER A 136 -10.14 3.44 -3.15
CA SER A 136 -11.27 4.24 -3.61
C SER A 136 -12.54 3.38 -3.74
N SER A 137 -13.70 3.94 -3.36
CA SER A 137 -15.02 3.36 -3.66
C SER A 137 -15.36 3.45 -5.15
N ASN A 138 -14.75 4.40 -5.86
CA ASN A 138 -14.98 4.63 -7.28
C ASN A 138 -14.22 3.58 -8.11
N PRO A 139 -14.90 2.65 -8.81
CA PRO A 139 -14.24 1.60 -9.57
C PRO A 139 -13.66 2.10 -10.90
N PHE A 140 -13.86 3.38 -11.26
CA PHE A 140 -13.37 3.97 -12.50
C PHE A 140 -11.99 4.64 -12.37
N VAL A 141 -11.50 4.86 -11.14
CA VAL A 141 -10.13 5.36 -10.93
C VAL A 141 -9.12 4.25 -11.13
N VAL A 142 -7.90 4.61 -11.52
CA VAL A 142 -6.80 3.65 -11.71
C VAL A 142 -6.59 2.83 -10.44
N ASP A 143 -6.60 1.51 -10.60
CA ASP A 143 -6.25 0.58 -9.53
C ASP A 143 -4.74 0.49 -9.37
N HIS A 144 -4.25 0.75 -8.16
CA HIS A 144 -2.85 0.63 -7.82
C HIS A 144 -2.54 -0.64 -7.01
N THR A 145 -3.52 -1.52 -6.82
CA THR A 145 -3.35 -2.81 -6.15
C THR A 145 -2.44 -3.72 -6.97
N ARG A 146 -1.42 -4.32 -6.33
CA ARG A 146 -0.42 -5.15 -7.04
C ARG A 146 -0.49 -6.62 -6.65
N TYR A 147 -0.78 -7.48 -7.61
CA TYR A 147 -0.91 -8.92 -7.40
C TYR A 147 0.40 -9.58 -7.00
N ASP A 148 1.52 -9.17 -7.61
CA ASP A 148 2.81 -9.85 -7.42
C ASP A 148 3.30 -9.82 -5.97
N THR A 149 2.88 -8.82 -5.20
CA THR A 149 3.07 -8.79 -3.75
C THR A 149 2.39 -9.98 -3.08
N PHE A 150 1.16 -10.31 -3.44
CA PHE A 150 0.37 -11.36 -2.79
C PHE A 150 0.49 -12.73 -3.46
N ARG A 151 1.20 -12.83 -4.59
CA ARG A 151 1.28 -14.05 -5.42
C ARG A 151 1.67 -15.32 -4.65
N LYS A 152 2.55 -15.19 -3.63
CA LYS A 152 3.02 -16.32 -2.81
C LYS A 152 2.08 -16.66 -1.66
N GLU A 153 1.09 -15.82 -1.37
CA GLU A 153 0.11 -16.08 -0.31
C GLU A 153 -0.90 -17.13 -0.77
N LYS A 154 -1.30 -18.01 0.15
CA LYS A 154 -2.25 -19.11 -0.15
C LYS A 154 -3.57 -18.63 -0.76
N THR A 155 -4.03 -17.45 -0.37
CA THR A 155 -5.28 -16.84 -0.84
C THR A 155 -5.06 -15.69 -1.80
N GLY A 156 -3.82 -15.29 -2.11
CA GLY A 156 -3.52 -14.08 -2.87
C GLY A 156 -4.15 -14.05 -4.25
N ALA A 157 -4.08 -15.16 -5.00
CA ALA A 157 -4.72 -15.29 -6.31
C ALA A 157 -6.25 -15.14 -6.23
N LEU A 158 -6.88 -15.76 -5.23
CA LEU A 158 -8.34 -15.70 -5.05
C LEU A 158 -8.79 -14.30 -4.63
N GLU A 159 -8.10 -13.70 -3.65
CA GLU A 159 -8.44 -12.36 -3.15
C GLU A 159 -8.24 -11.29 -4.22
N PHE A 160 -7.16 -11.39 -5.02
CA PHE A 160 -6.94 -10.50 -6.14
C PHE A 160 -7.99 -10.66 -7.23
N ALA A 161 -8.37 -11.90 -7.57
CA ALA A 161 -9.47 -12.15 -8.50
C ALA A 161 -10.79 -11.56 -7.99
N MET A 162 -11.11 -11.73 -6.70
CA MET A 162 -12.30 -11.13 -6.08
C MET A 162 -12.26 -9.60 -6.08
N HIS A 163 -11.09 -9.00 -5.85
CA HIS A 163 -10.89 -7.54 -5.97
C HIS A 163 -11.24 -7.05 -7.39
N LYS A 164 -10.65 -7.69 -8.41
CA LYS A 164 -10.87 -7.34 -9.81
C LYS A 164 -12.32 -7.58 -10.23
N MET A 165 -12.93 -8.70 -9.82
CA MET A 165 -14.35 -8.98 -10.05
C MET A 165 -15.26 -7.91 -9.43
N TRP A 166 -14.99 -7.48 -8.19
CA TRP A 166 -15.75 -6.40 -7.56
C TRP A 166 -15.67 -5.10 -8.36
N ARG A 167 -14.47 -4.73 -8.85
CA ARG A 167 -14.29 -3.54 -9.68
C ARG A 167 -15.07 -3.63 -10.98
N SER A 168 -14.88 -4.71 -11.74
CA SER A 168 -15.59 -4.98 -13.00
C SER A 168 -17.11 -4.99 -12.83
N TYR A 169 -17.60 -5.70 -11.80
CA TYR A 169 -19.03 -5.71 -11.47
C TYR A 169 -19.54 -4.31 -11.16
N SER A 170 -18.81 -3.52 -10.36
CA SER A 170 -19.23 -2.17 -9.99
C SER A 170 -19.28 -1.22 -11.18
N GLN A 171 -18.36 -1.36 -12.15
CA GLN A 171 -18.37 -0.59 -13.40
C GLN A 171 -19.60 -0.92 -14.27
N ILE A 172 -19.98 -2.19 -14.38
CA ILE A 172 -21.18 -2.60 -15.12
C ILE A 172 -22.46 -2.21 -14.36
N HIS A 173 -22.48 -2.43 -13.05
CA HIS A 173 -23.61 -2.12 -12.17
C HIS A 173 -23.91 -0.61 -12.15
N ASP A 174 -22.93 0.27 -12.40
CA ASP A 174 -23.15 1.72 -12.59
C ASP A 174 -24.28 1.99 -13.61
N LEU A 175 -24.36 1.22 -14.70
CA LEU A 175 -25.42 1.33 -15.73
C LEU A 175 -26.80 0.91 -15.20
N GLY A 176 -26.85 -0.13 -14.36
CA GLY A 176 -28.09 -0.68 -13.81
C GLY A 176 -28.57 0.01 -12.53
N SER A 177 -27.71 0.83 -11.92
CA SER A 177 -27.96 1.50 -10.63
C SER A 177 -29.10 2.54 -10.67
N GLY A 178 -29.57 2.92 -11.85
CA GLY A 178 -30.56 3.98 -12.04
C GLY A 178 -29.99 5.40 -11.92
N LYS A 179 -28.70 5.56 -11.64
CA LYS A 179 -28.00 6.85 -11.61
C LYS A 179 -28.04 7.56 -12.97
N TYR A 180 -28.03 6.78 -14.05
CA TYR A 180 -28.20 7.25 -15.43
C TYR A 180 -29.41 6.53 -16.02
N PRO A 181 -30.62 7.12 -15.99
CA PRO A 181 -31.84 6.42 -16.42
C PRO A 181 -31.83 6.03 -17.90
N TRP A 182 -31.02 6.71 -18.74
CA TRP A 182 -30.85 6.42 -20.16
C TRP A 182 -29.38 6.60 -20.56
N PRO A 183 -28.50 5.62 -20.31
CA PRO A 183 -27.11 5.73 -20.71
C PRO A 183 -26.99 5.72 -22.24
N THR A 184 -26.08 6.51 -22.80
CA THR A 184 -25.80 6.48 -24.24
C THR A 184 -25.04 5.21 -24.62
N VAL A 185 -25.01 4.88 -25.92
CA VAL A 185 -24.23 3.74 -26.41
C VAL A 185 -22.76 3.89 -26.05
N GLU A 186 -22.21 5.10 -26.14
CA GLU A 186 -20.82 5.42 -25.80
C GLU A 186 -20.54 5.14 -24.32
N GLN A 187 -21.45 5.53 -23.43
CA GLN A 187 -21.31 5.27 -21.99
C GLN A 187 -21.35 3.75 -21.71
N VAL A 188 -22.27 3.02 -22.34
CA VAL A 188 -22.34 1.56 -22.20
C VAL A 188 -21.04 0.91 -22.67
N VAL A 189 -20.56 1.28 -23.87
CA VAL A 189 -19.31 0.75 -24.43
C VAL A 189 -18.11 1.08 -23.54
N GLU A 190 -18.03 2.29 -22.98
CA GLU A 190 -16.96 2.67 -22.05
C GLU A 190 -16.93 1.77 -20.81
N ARG A 191 -18.09 1.51 -20.17
CA ARG A 191 -18.18 0.63 -18.99
C ARG A 191 -17.78 -0.80 -19.31
N LEU A 192 -18.25 -1.31 -20.46
CA LEU A 192 -17.89 -2.66 -20.92
C LEU A 192 -16.39 -2.78 -21.17
N ASN A 193 -15.79 -1.82 -21.88
CA ASN A 193 -14.35 -1.82 -22.16
C ASN A 193 -13.52 -1.76 -20.87
N LYS A 194 -13.84 -0.86 -19.93
CA LYS A 194 -13.15 -0.80 -18.62
C LYS A 194 -13.27 -2.11 -17.84
N SER A 195 -14.45 -2.74 -17.86
CA SER A 195 -14.65 -4.02 -17.18
C SER A 195 -13.85 -5.14 -17.84
N ILE A 196 -13.76 -5.16 -19.18
CA ILE A 196 -12.93 -6.10 -19.93
C ILE A 196 -11.46 -5.88 -19.57
N GLU A 197 -10.97 -4.64 -19.59
CA GLU A 197 -9.58 -4.30 -19.25
C GLU A 197 -9.19 -4.81 -17.85
N GLU A 198 -10.04 -4.60 -16.83
CA GLU A 198 -9.80 -5.11 -15.47
C GLU A 198 -9.71 -6.64 -15.41
N LEU A 199 -10.61 -7.35 -16.11
CA LEU A 199 -10.65 -8.81 -16.13
C LEU A 199 -9.50 -9.41 -16.94
N GLU A 200 -9.13 -8.79 -18.07
CA GLU A 200 -8.00 -9.21 -18.88
C GLU A 200 -6.67 -9.00 -18.15
N GLN A 201 -6.49 -7.86 -17.49
CA GLN A 201 -5.34 -7.62 -16.63
C GLN A 201 -5.26 -8.68 -15.53
N SER A 202 -6.38 -8.95 -14.85
CA SER A 202 -6.44 -9.99 -13.81
C SER A 202 -6.05 -11.36 -14.36
N ARG A 203 -6.62 -11.76 -15.50
CA ARG A 203 -6.34 -13.04 -16.16
C ARG A 203 -4.85 -13.14 -16.51
N ASP A 204 -4.28 -12.10 -17.10
CA ASP A 204 -2.90 -12.14 -17.59
C ASP A 204 -1.88 -12.13 -16.45
N LEU A 205 -2.16 -11.45 -15.33
CA LEU A 205 -1.36 -11.55 -14.10
C LEU A 205 -1.44 -12.95 -13.47
N LEU A 206 -2.65 -13.53 -13.37
CA LEU A 206 -2.86 -14.86 -12.80
C LEU A 206 -2.25 -15.98 -13.65
N LEU A 207 -2.25 -15.83 -14.99
CA LEU A 207 -1.60 -16.75 -15.93
C LEU A 207 -0.11 -16.46 -16.12
N GLU A 208 0.45 -15.51 -15.36
CA GLU A 208 1.86 -15.11 -15.43
C GLU A 208 2.33 -14.61 -16.80
N LYS A 209 1.40 -14.12 -17.63
CA LYS A 209 1.70 -13.45 -18.91
C LYS A 209 2.18 -12.02 -18.71
N GLN A 210 1.84 -11.43 -17.57
CA GLN A 210 2.26 -10.10 -17.13
C GLN A 210 2.75 -10.13 -15.69
N SER A 211 3.44 -9.06 -15.29
CA SER A 211 3.92 -8.81 -13.92
C SER A 211 3.65 -7.37 -13.55
N ASP A 212 3.23 -7.15 -12.31
CA ASP A 212 2.97 -5.84 -11.72
C ASP A 212 3.83 -5.59 -10.47
N ARG A 213 4.99 -6.27 -10.41
CA ARG A 213 6.01 -6.14 -9.37
C ARG A 213 6.34 -4.68 -9.06
N ILE A 214 6.48 -4.41 -7.77
CA ILE A 214 6.88 -3.11 -7.24
C ILE A 214 8.39 -3.08 -7.10
N LEU A 215 8.98 -1.94 -7.45
CA LEU A 215 10.39 -1.68 -7.21
C LEU A 215 10.68 -1.59 -5.72
N PHE A 216 11.79 -2.17 -5.33
CA PHE A 216 12.30 -2.21 -3.96
C PHE A 216 13.81 -2.06 -3.99
N TYR A 217 14.40 -1.43 -2.98
CA TYR A 217 15.85 -1.37 -2.85
C TYR A 217 16.35 -2.36 -1.79
N ASP A 218 17.08 -3.39 -2.24
CA ASP A 218 17.70 -4.36 -1.36
C ASP A 218 19.01 -3.77 -0.81
N THR A 219 18.96 -3.28 0.44
CA THR A 219 20.12 -2.64 1.08
C THR A 219 21.27 -3.63 1.31
N ASN A 220 20.99 -4.93 1.42
CA ASN A 220 22.03 -5.95 1.61
C ASN A 220 22.77 -6.23 0.29
N LYS A 221 22.05 -6.26 -0.83
CA LYS A 221 22.63 -6.47 -2.17
C LYS A 221 23.06 -5.18 -2.86
N LYS A 222 22.72 -4.03 -2.28
CA LYS A 222 22.96 -2.69 -2.82
C LYS A 222 22.45 -2.48 -4.25
N GLN A 223 21.30 -3.05 -4.57
CA GLN A 223 20.74 -2.98 -5.92
C GLN A 223 19.22 -2.85 -5.89
N MET A 224 18.67 -2.33 -6.98
CA MET A 224 17.24 -2.39 -7.24
C MET A 224 16.81 -3.85 -7.43
N GLY A 225 15.68 -4.18 -6.85
CA GLY A 225 15.01 -5.46 -6.99
C GLY A 225 13.50 -5.27 -7.14
N PHE A 226 12.80 -6.39 -7.16
CA PHE A 226 11.35 -6.42 -7.15
C PHE A 226 10.88 -6.99 -5.82
N PHE A 227 9.86 -6.35 -5.24
CA PHE A 227 9.24 -6.83 -4.02
C PHE A 227 8.45 -8.11 -4.30
N ASP A 228 8.96 -9.24 -3.82
CA ASP A 228 8.17 -10.45 -3.62
C ASP A 228 7.74 -10.43 -2.15
N ALA A 229 6.46 -10.21 -1.82
CA ALA A 229 6.06 -10.42 -0.42
C ALA A 229 6.23 -11.91 -0.14
N SER A 230 7.27 -12.21 0.63
CA SER A 230 7.50 -13.50 1.20
C SER A 230 7.39 -13.28 2.70
N PRO A 231 6.71 -14.14 3.45
CA PRO A 231 6.77 -14.06 4.89
C PRO A 231 8.24 -14.13 5.28
N VAL A 232 8.71 -13.12 6.01
CA VAL A 232 9.99 -13.18 6.73
C VAL A 232 9.95 -14.51 7.48
N PRO A 233 10.92 -15.43 7.28
CA PRO A 233 10.97 -16.63 8.07
C PRO A 233 11.05 -16.17 9.52
N LEU A 234 10.01 -16.44 10.31
CA LEU A 234 10.11 -16.40 11.77
C LEU A 234 11.32 -17.28 12.09
N ASN A 235 12.38 -16.64 12.59
CA ASN A 235 13.69 -17.23 12.82
C ASN A 235 13.59 -18.71 13.20
N LYS A 236 14.29 -19.56 12.44
CA LYS A 236 14.65 -20.90 12.91
C LYS A 236 15.40 -20.72 14.23
N LYS A 237 14.72 -20.99 15.34
CA LYS A 237 15.38 -21.40 16.58
C LYS A 237 15.87 -22.82 16.42
#